data_AF-A0A7J3BFD7-F1
#
_entry.id   AF-A0A7J3BFD7-F1
#
_cell.length_a   1.000
_cell.length_b   1.000
_cell.length_c   1.000
_cell.angle_alpha   90.00
_cell.angle_beta   90.00
_cell.angle_gamma   90.00
#
_symmetry.space_group_name_H-M   'P 1'
#
loop_
_entity.id
_entity.type
_entity.pdbx_description
1 polymer ?
#
loop_
_entity_poly.entity_id
_entity_poly.type
_entity_poly.pdbx_seq_one_letter_code
_entity_poly.pdbx_strand_id
1 'polypeptide(L)' 'PSGLELRAEIEGDSLNLEAHSPKVEVKAVTYHQMKIWKEGDLTFVRFLLDL' A
#
# COMPACT_ATOMS: atom_id res chain seq x y z
N PRO A 1 -20.23 -18.18 6.06
CA PRO A 1 -19.63 -17.54 4.86
C PRO A 1 -18.10 -17.46 5.00
N SER A 2 -17.35 -18.01 4.04
CA SER A 2 -15.89 -17.92 3.98
C SER A 2 -15.48 -16.58 3.35
N GLY A 3 -14.83 -15.70 4.12
CA GLY A 3 -14.30 -14.42 3.63
C GLY A 3 -12.90 -14.54 3.03
N LEU A 4 -12.38 -13.42 2.53
CA LEU A 4 -10.97 -13.28 2.15
C LEU A 4 -10.18 -12.77 3.36
N GLU A 5 -9.03 -13.38 3.65
CA GLU A 5 -8.11 -12.99 4.73
C GLU A 5 -6.70 -12.85 4.17
N LEU A 6 -5.98 -11.79 4.56
CA LEU A 6 -4.57 -11.55 4.24
C LEU A 6 -3.78 -11.42 5.54
N ARG A 7 -2.65 -12.12 5.64
CA ARG A 7 -1.67 -11.96 6.73
C ARG A 7 -0.33 -11.54 6.12
N ALA A 8 0.32 -10.58 6.77
CA ALA A 8 1.62 -10.07 6.37
C ALA A 8 2.49 -9.79 7.60
N GLU A 9 3.80 -9.91 7.43
CA GLU A 9 4.81 -9.46 8.38
C GLU A 9 5.49 -8.23 7.78
N ILE A 10 5.76 -7.23 8.62
CA ILE A 10 6.35 -5.95 8.20
C ILE A 10 7.58 -5.70 9.07
N GLU A 11 8.70 -5.40 8.42
CA GLU A 11 9.95 -5.05 9.07
C GLU A 11 10.38 -3.63 8.68
N GLY A 12 10.90 -2.87 9.64
CA GLY A 12 11.34 -1.49 9.46
C GLY A 12 11.91 -0.90 10.75
N ASP A 13 12.40 0.33 10.69
CA ASP A 13 12.89 1.09 11.84
C ASP A 13 11.95 2.25 12.20
N SER A 14 12.20 2.87 13.36
CA SER A 14 11.50 4.10 13.73
C SER A 14 11.92 5.24 12.82
N LEU A 15 10.97 6.05 12.37
CA LEU A 15 11.23 7.21 11.52
C LEU A 15 12.25 8.15 12.16
N ASN A 16 13.36 8.38 11.47
CA ASN A 16 14.38 9.34 11.82
C ASN A 16 14.48 10.39 10.71
N LEU A 17 14.04 11.62 10.98
CA LEU A 17 13.99 12.69 9.99
C LEU A 17 15.36 13.21 9.53
N GLU A 18 16.44 12.91 10.26
CA GLU A 18 17.80 13.29 9.89
C GLU A 18 18.43 12.24 8.97
N ALA A 19 18.16 10.95 9.22
CA ALA A 19 18.72 9.83 8.45
C ALA A 19 17.86 9.42 7.26
N HIS A 20 16.54 9.58 7.37
CA HIS A 20 15.58 9.28 6.30
C HIS A 20 15.29 10.54 5.49
N SER A 21 15.04 10.39 4.19
CA SER A 21 14.62 11.49 3.29
C SER A 21 13.11 11.42 3.02
N PRO A 22 12.25 11.82 3.97
CA PRO A 22 10.80 11.77 3.81
C PRO A 22 10.36 12.69 2.66
N LYS A 23 9.45 12.19 1.81
CA LYS A 23 8.96 12.94 0.65
C LYS A 23 7.67 13.70 0.95
N VAL A 24 6.63 12.97 1.37
CA VAL A 24 5.31 13.53 1.68
C VAL A 24 4.60 12.60 2.66
N GLU A 25 3.77 13.17 3.52
CA GLU A 25 2.88 12.42 4.40
C GLU A 25 1.66 11.92 3.62
N VAL A 26 1.16 10.74 3.98
CA VAL A 26 -0.05 10.16 3.40
C VAL A 26 -1.15 10.21 4.44
N LYS A 27 -2.28 10.87 4.10
CA LYS A 27 -3.42 11.03 5.02
C LYS A 27 -4.31 9.81 5.06
N ALA A 28 -4.60 9.20 3.91
CA ALA A 28 -5.54 8.09 3.82
C ALA A 28 -5.32 7.20 2.59
N VAL A 29 -5.69 5.93 2.75
CA VAL A 29 -5.88 4.99 1.62
C VAL A 29 -7.29 5.18 1.07
N THR A 30 -7.44 5.20 -0.26
CA THR A 30 -8.75 5.42 -0.88
C THR A 30 -9.09 4.37 -1.94
N TYR A 31 -10.39 4.23 -2.21
CA TYR A 31 -10.90 3.39 -3.31
C TYR A 31 -10.86 4.10 -4.67
N HIS A 32 -10.41 5.35 -4.74
CA HIS A 32 -10.39 6.11 -5.98
C HIS A 32 -9.48 5.43 -7.00
N GLN A 33 -10.07 5.05 -8.13
CA GLN A 33 -9.43 4.30 -9.20
C GLN A 33 -8.74 2.99 -8.72
N MET A 34 -9.21 2.39 -7.62
CA MET A 34 -8.68 1.12 -7.15
C MET A 34 -9.00 0.02 -8.15
N LYS A 35 -7.97 -0.73 -8.56
CA LYS A 35 -8.08 -1.88 -9.46
C LYS A 35 -7.14 -2.97 -9.03
N ILE A 36 -7.62 -4.21 -9.11
CA ILE A 36 -6.81 -5.42 -9.00
C ILE A 36 -7.09 -6.21 -10.28
N TRP A 37 -6.05 -6.58 -11.02
CA TRP A 37 -6.19 -7.32 -12.27
C TRP A 37 -5.02 -8.28 -12.50
N LYS A 38 -5.16 -9.16 -13.49
CA LYS A 38 -4.12 -10.09 -13.90
C LYS A 38 -3.68 -9.82 -15.33
N GLU A 39 -2.38 -9.94 -15.60
CA GLU A 39 -1.83 -10.01 -16.96
C GLU A 39 -0.92 -11.24 -17.02
N GLY A 40 -1.37 -12.29 -17.69
CA GLY A 40 -0.74 -13.61 -17.62
C GLY A 40 -0.70 -14.13 -16.18
N ASP A 41 0.49 -14.49 -15.71
CA ASP A 41 0.73 -15.00 -14.35
C ASP A 41 0.96 -13.90 -13.30
N LEU A 42 1.00 -12.63 -13.72
CA LEU A 42 1.24 -11.50 -12.84
C LEU A 42 -0.08 -10.92 -12.32
N THR A 43 -0.09 -10.52 -11.05
CA THR A 43 -1.20 -9.79 -10.42
C THR A 43 -0.76 -8.37 -10.13
N PHE A 44 -1.58 -7.41 -10.54
CA PHE A 44 -1.32 -5.98 -10.39
C PHE A 44 -2.37 -5.34 -9.49
N VAL A 45 -1.95 -4.32 -8.76
CA VAL A 45 -2.83 -3.44 -8.01
C VAL A 45 -2.50 -1.97 -8.29
N ARG A 46 -3.53 -1.16 -8.42
CA ARG A 46 -3.44 0.31 -8.51
C ARG A 46 -4.46 0.91 -7.57
N PHE A 47 -4.10 1.95 -6.85
CA PHE A 47 -4.99 2.78 -6.04
C PHE A 47 -4.38 4.17 -5.86
N LEU A 48 -5.22 5.15 -5.51
CA LEU A 48 -4.78 6.51 -5.24
C LEU A 48 -4.78 6.80 -3.73
N LEU A 49 -3.72 7.46 -3.28
CA LEU A 49 -3.55 7.93 -1.91
C LEU A 49 -4.00 9.38 -1.80
N ASP A 50 -4.54 9.72 -0.63
CA ASP A 50 -4.77 11.11 -0.24
C ASP A 50 -3.53 11.64 0.50
N LEU A 51 -3.07 12.84 0.13
CA LEU A 51 -1.86 13.49 0.66
C LEU A 51 -2.23 14.69 1.53
#